data_AF-A0A8T2BYG5-F1
#
_entry.id   AF-A0A8T2BYG5-F1
#
_cell.length_a   1.000
_cell.length_b   1.000
_cell.length_c   1.000
_cell.angle_alpha   90.00
_cell.angle_beta   90.00
_cell.angle_gamma   90.00
#
_symmetry.space_group_name_H-M   'P 1'
#
loop_
_entity.id
_entity.type
_entity.pdbx_description
1 polymer ?
#
loop_
_entity_poly.entity_id
_entity_poly.type
_entity_poly.pdbx_seq_one_letter_code
_entity_poly.pdbx_strand_id
1 'polypeptide(L)'
;MGTVAFQWEDSKLTLLMNRNNYEGQVTKKATWDESNTILGSWFDKRLRGTWFGFSKAGRLAFMVEPLREHGGDDELFEYITRFLKGAIAINQFSDRVAERCKNRQSTNVVVVDLDLKSMVYLQKKASSVPIYVKKVGHGVHTLSDTGLDSESPKDVRLRERYHDVIAGNEPPMIDVLVQELMTDPVQAEQGNEHSSVFVDVKSAIEFHLDTQIDLQRYRTTSSTALEVQLDGGKFYQKLFMSNGDCEEDGFNFSMLI
;
A
#
# COMPACT_ATOMS: atom_id res chain seq x y z
N MET A 1 -5.62 -1.98 5.67
CA MET A 1 -6.23 -0.70 5.29
C MET A 1 -5.17 0.35 5.01
N GLY A 2 -5.49 1.35 4.20
CA GLY A 2 -4.56 2.40 3.80
C GLY A 2 -5.05 3.23 2.63
N THR A 3 -4.23 4.18 2.23
CA THR A 3 -4.41 4.99 1.02
C THR A 3 -3.05 5.17 0.39
N VAL A 4 -3.01 5.21 -0.94
CA VAL A 4 -1.81 5.30 -1.75
C VAL A 4 -2.00 6.40 -2.79
N ALA A 5 -0.95 7.17 -3.04
CA ALA A 5 -0.82 8.01 -4.22
C ALA A 5 0.46 7.66 -4.96
N PHE A 6 0.40 7.64 -6.28
CA PHE A 6 1.58 7.34 -7.08
C PHE A 6 1.57 8.02 -8.43
N GLN A 7 2.77 8.32 -8.94
CA GLN A 7 3.02 8.74 -10.30
C GLN A 7 3.72 7.61 -11.05
N TRP A 8 3.08 7.14 -12.11
CA TRP A 8 3.62 6.11 -13.00
C TRP A 8 4.05 6.73 -14.32
N GLU A 9 5.30 6.48 -14.72
CA GLU A 9 5.90 6.93 -15.97
C GLU A 9 6.59 5.75 -16.66
N ASP A 10 7.14 5.96 -17.86
CA ASP A 10 7.72 4.91 -18.71
C ASP A 10 8.63 3.91 -17.97
N SER A 11 9.46 4.39 -17.04
CA SER A 11 10.37 3.53 -16.26
C SER A 11 10.66 4.10 -14.88
N LYS A 12 9.74 4.91 -14.36
CA LYS A 12 9.85 5.55 -13.04
C LYS A 12 8.52 5.43 -12.30
N LEU A 13 8.61 5.09 -11.02
CA LEU A 13 7.47 5.11 -10.10
C LEU A 13 7.86 5.92 -8.86
N THR A 14 7.06 6.93 -8.54
CA THR A 14 7.07 7.57 -7.22
C THR A 14 5.77 7.20 -6.51
N LEU A 15 5.87 6.60 -5.33
CA LEU A 15 4.75 6.03 -4.58
C LEU A 15 4.80 6.55 -3.15
N LEU A 16 3.64 6.95 -2.61
CA LEU A 16 3.40 7.29 -1.21
C LEU A 16 2.27 6.41 -0.68
N MET A 17 2.40 5.85 0.52
CA MET A 17 1.43 4.92 1.10
C MET A 17 1.28 5.13 2.60
N ASN A 18 0.04 5.33 3.05
CA ASN A 18 -0.33 5.19 4.45
C ASN A 18 -0.82 3.77 4.72
N ARG A 19 -0.29 3.13 5.75
CA ARG A 19 -0.89 1.94 6.34
C ARG A 19 -1.70 2.37 7.55
N ASN A 20 -2.98 2.02 7.54
CA ASN A 20 -3.87 2.26 8.66
C ASN A 20 -4.14 0.92 9.36
N ASN A 21 -4.00 0.91 10.68
CA ASN A 21 -4.20 -0.29 11.49
C ASN A 21 -4.65 0.05 12.92
N TYR A 22 -5.14 -0.96 13.63
CA TYR A 22 -5.38 -0.86 15.06
C TYR A 22 -4.05 -0.82 15.82
N GLU A 23 -4.03 -0.11 16.95
CA GLU A 23 -2.85 0.11 17.78
C GLU A 23 -2.19 -1.19 18.25
N GLY A 24 -2.95 -2.27 18.47
CA GLY A 24 -2.41 -3.60 18.79
C GLY A 24 -1.75 -4.34 17.61
N GLN A 25 -1.80 -3.79 16.40
CA GLN A 25 -1.33 -4.43 15.16
C GLN A 25 -0.24 -3.61 14.46
N VAL A 26 0.74 -3.10 15.22
CA VAL A 26 1.86 -2.33 14.67
C VAL A 26 2.66 -3.17 13.69
N THR A 27 2.92 -2.60 12.52
CA THR A 27 3.73 -3.22 11.46
C THR A 27 5.21 -3.02 11.75
N LYS A 28 6.04 -4.03 11.46
CA LYS A 28 7.49 -3.85 11.51
C LYS A 28 7.96 -2.88 10.42
N LYS A 29 9.09 -2.24 10.71
CA LYS A 29 9.88 -1.49 9.73
C LYS A 29 10.10 -2.32 8.46
N ALA A 30 9.99 -1.69 7.30
CA ALA A 30 10.33 -2.34 6.05
C ALA A 30 11.82 -2.67 6.01
N THR A 31 12.16 -3.90 5.63
CA THR A 31 13.55 -4.36 5.56
C THR A 31 13.79 -5.18 4.31
N TRP A 32 15.03 -5.17 3.86
CA TRP A 32 15.51 -6.15 2.90
C TRP A 32 15.39 -7.56 3.49
N ASP A 33 15.04 -8.52 2.65
CA ASP A 33 15.06 -9.94 3.02
C ASP A 33 16.50 -10.45 3.23
N GLU A 34 16.64 -11.67 3.76
CA GLU A 34 17.94 -12.26 4.09
C GLU A 34 18.90 -12.32 2.89
N SER A 35 18.36 -12.45 1.69
CA SER A 35 19.13 -12.47 0.43
C SER A 35 19.46 -11.06 -0.10
N ASN A 36 18.99 -10.00 0.56
CA ASN A 36 19.15 -8.61 0.13
C ASN A 36 18.62 -8.37 -1.31
N THR A 37 17.50 -9.00 -1.64
CA THR A 37 16.87 -8.97 -2.97
C THR A 37 15.52 -8.27 -2.98
N ILE A 38 14.75 -8.39 -1.89
CA ILE A 38 13.40 -7.84 -1.77
C ILE A 38 13.32 -6.94 -0.55
N LEU A 39 12.98 -5.68 -0.74
CA LEU A 39 12.52 -4.79 0.30
C LEU A 39 11.03 -5.05 0.52
N GLY A 40 10.62 -5.34 1.74
CA GLY A 40 9.23 -5.63 2.05
C GLY A 40 8.81 -5.10 3.40
N SER A 41 7.51 -4.82 3.55
CA SER A 41 6.88 -4.67 4.86
C SER A 41 6.33 -6.03 5.30
N TRP A 42 6.91 -6.59 6.36
CA TRP A 42 6.68 -7.96 6.78
C TRP A 42 5.80 -8.03 8.02
N PHE A 43 5.01 -9.10 8.14
CA PHE A 43 4.27 -9.40 9.37
C PHE A 43 5.18 -10.09 10.40
N ASP A 44 4.93 -9.86 11.69
CA ASP A 44 5.84 -10.32 12.76
C ASP A 44 5.96 -11.85 12.81
N LYS A 45 4.84 -12.60 12.88
CA LYS A 45 4.90 -14.05 13.16
C LYS A 45 3.79 -14.93 12.56
N ARG A 46 2.72 -14.37 11.99
CA ARG A 46 1.54 -15.17 11.58
C ARG A 46 1.37 -15.34 10.08
N LEU A 47 1.82 -14.38 9.28
CA LEU A 47 1.50 -14.31 7.86
C LEU A 47 2.78 -14.46 7.03
N ARG A 48 2.75 -15.34 6.02
CA ARG A 48 3.84 -15.52 5.07
C ARG A 48 3.78 -14.47 3.97
N GLY A 49 4.79 -13.61 3.87
CA GLY A 49 4.96 -12.68 2.75
C GLY A 49 4.73 -11.22 3.13
N THR A 50 4.42 -10.41 2.11
CA THR A 50 4.36 -8.95 2.25
C THR A 50 3.14 -8.35 1.55
N TRP A 51 2.61 -7.24 2.08
CA TRP A 51 1.56 -6.43 1.44
C TRP A 51 2.12 -5.26 0.61
N PHE A 52 3.40 -4.94 0.78
CA PHE A 52 4.11 -3.88 0.08
C PHE A 52 5.56 -4.33 -0.07
N GLY A 53 6.03 -4.46 -1.30
CA GLY A 53 7.42 -4.78 -1.53
C GLY A 53 7.91 -4.47 -2.92
N PHE A 54 9.22 -4.48 -3.04
CA PHE A 54 9.97 -4.16 -4.23
C PHE A 54 11.22 -5.04 -4.29
N SER A 55 11.56 -5.52 -5.48
CA SER A 55 12.72 -6.36 -5.74
C SER A 55 13.76 -5.62 -6.56
N LYS A 56 15.04 -5.90 -6.31
CA LYS A 56 16.14 -5.34 -7.14
C LYS A 56 16.08 -5.75 -8.61
N ALA A 57 15.27 -6.74 -8.95
CA ALA A 57 14.94 -7.15 -10.32
C ALA A 57 13.85 -6.28 -10.98
N GLY A 58 13.44 -5.16 -10.36
CA GLY A 58 12.48 -4.23 -10.95
C GLY A 58 11.02 -4.61 -10.84
N ARG A 59 10.68 -5.57 -9.96
CA ARG A 59 9.29 -5.92 -9.67
C ARG A 59 8.82 -5.30 -8.37
N LEU A 60 7.62 -4.75 -8.38
CA LEU A 60 7.00 -4.08 -7.25
C LEU A 60 5.54 -4.49 -7.11
N ALA A 61 5.07 -4.59 -5.87
CA ALA A 61 3.70 -4.93 -5.57
C ALA A 61 3.25 -4.26 -4.28
N PHE A 62 2.03 -3.72 -4.29
CA PHE A 62 1.41 -3.14 -3.11
C PHE A 62 -0.10 -3.40 -3.11
N MET A 63 -0.67 -3.44 -1.91
CA MET A 63 -2.10 -3.67 -1.75
C MET A 63 -2.74 -2.76 -0.72
N VAL A 64 -4.00 -2.43 -1.00
CA VAL A 64 -4.93 -1.81 -0.07
C VAL A 64 -6.13 -2.73 0.10
N GLU A 65 -6.55 -2.91 1.34
CA GLU A 65 -7.67 -3.77 1.71
C GLU A 65 -8.62 -2.97 2.62
N PRO A 66 -9.94 -3.21 2.56
CA PRO A 66 -10.87 -2.68 3.54
C PRO A 66 -10.57 -3.26 4.93
N LEU A 67 -11.21 -2.69 5.95
CA LEU A 67 -11.09 -3.17 7.32
C LEU A 67 -11.59 -4.61 7.36
N ARG A 68 -10.79 -5.50 7.96
CA ARG A 68 -11.20 -6.88 8.15
C ARG A 68 -11.87 -7.04 9.50
N GLU A 69 -13.05 -7.64 9.49
CA GLU A 69 -13.66 -8.21 10.69
C GLU A 69 -12.95 -9.51 11.10
N HIS A 70 -12.36 -10.27 10.15
CA HIS A 70 -11.75 -11.59 10.42
C HIS A 70 -10.40 -11.83 9.69
N GLY A 71 -9.56 -12.69 10.29
CA GLY A 71 -8.17 -12.98 9.90
C GLY A 71 -7.91 -13.13 8.40
N GLY A 72 -6.79 -12.58 7.95
CA GLY A 72 -6.40 -12.58 6.55
C GLY A 72 -6.01 -13.96 6.02
N ASP A 73 -6.23 -14.17 4.72
CA ASP A 73 -5.69 -15.31 3.99
C ASP A 73 -4.23 -14.98 3.55
N ASP A 74 -3.28 -15.68 4.17
CA ASP A 74 -1.83 -15.56 4.05
C ASP A 74 -1.32 -15.71 2.61
N GLU A 75 -2.07 -16.43 1.76
CA GLU A 75 -1.55 -16.85 0.46
C GLU A 75 -1.44 -15.69 -0.54
N LEU A 76 -2.27 -14.64 -0.40
CA LEU A 76 -2.12 -13.45 -1.25
C LEU A 76 -0.78 -12.75 -1.00
N PHE A 77 -0.37 -12.66 0.27
CA PHE A 77 0.93 -12.11 0.64
C PHE A 77 2.08 -12.99 0.12
N GLU A 78 1.90 -14.32 0.12
CA GLU A 78 2.86 -15.23 -0.49
C GLU A 78 2.95 -15.05 -2.01
N TYR A 79 1.82 -14.89 -2.71
CA TYR A 79 1.83 -14.63 -4.15
C TYR A 79 2.52 -13.31 -4.49
N ILE A 80 2.30 -12.27 -3.69
CA ILE A 80 3.06 -11.01 -3.82
C ILE A 80 4.55 -11.30 -3.72
N THR A 81 5.00 -12.01 -2.68
CA THR A 81 6.41 -12.38 -2.54
C THR A 81 6.93 -13.22 -3.70
N ARG A 82 6.16 -14.19 -4.21
CA ARG A 82 6.54 -15.00 -5.37
C ARG A 82 6.67 -14.17 -6.65
N PHE A 83 5.78 -13.20 -6.86
CA PHE A 83 5.87 -12.27 -7.97
C PHE A 83 7.15 -11.43 -7.89
N LEU A 84 7.43 -10.87 -6.71
CA LEU A 84 8.64 -10.08 -6.44
C LEU A 84 9.92 -10.91 -6.67
N LYS A 85 9.89 -12.21 -6.38
CA LYS A 85 11.02 -13.14 -6.63
C LYS A 85 11.21 -13.54 -8.09
N GLY A 86 10.38 -13.08 -9.02
CA GLY A 86 10.47 -13.55 -10.41
C GLY A 86 9.72 -14.87 -10.69
N ALA A 87 9.16 -15.52 -9.66
CA ALA A 87 8.69 -16.90 -9.77
C ALA A 87 7.35 -17.06 -10.51
N ILE A 88 6.61 -15.96 -10.71
CA ILE A 88 5.36 -15.91 -11.48
C ILE A 88 5.31 -14.63 -12.29
N ALA A 89 4.77 -14.69 -13.50
CA ALA A 89 4.53 -13.52 -14.35
C ALA A 89 3.23 -12.79 -13.97
N ILE A 90 3.03 -11.56 -14.47
CA ILE A 90 1.85 -10.73 -14.16
C ILE A 90 0.51 -11.42 -14.52
N ASN A 91 0.47 -12.11 -15.67
CA ASN A 91 -0.73 -12.87 -16.09
C ASN A 91 -1.02 -14.02 -15.11
N GLN A 92 0.00 -14.81 -14.76
CA GLN A 92 -0.12 -15.91 -13.80
C GLN A 92 -0.48 -15.39 -12.40
N PHE A 93 0.01 -14.22 -12.00
CA PHE A 93 -0.38 -13.57 -10.76
C PHE A 93 -1.88 -13.27 -10.77
N SER A 94 -2.39 -12.70 -11.87
CA SER A 94 -3.81 -12.37 -12.01
C SER A 94 -4.72 -13.60 -11.89
N ASP A 95 -4.35 -14.70 -12.56
CA ASP A 95 -5.09 -15.96 -12.50
C ASP A 95 -5.10 -16.55 -11.08
N ARG A 96 -3.95 -16.52 -10.39
CA ARG A 96 -3.84 -17.02 -9.00
C ARG A 96 -4.66 -16.20 -8.02
N VAL A 97 -4.66 -14.87 -8.16
CA VAL A 97 -5.51 -14.00 -7.34
C VAL A 97 -6.99 -14.29 -7.64
N ALA A 98 -7.37 -14.50 -8.91
CA ALA A 98 -8.74 -14.83 -9.31
C ALA A 98 -9.24 -16.13 -8.70
N GLU A 99 -8.41 -17.18 -8.75
CA GLU A 99 -8.75 -18.51 -8.24
C GLU A 99 -8.87 -18.52 -6.72
N ARG A 100 -7.93 -17.86 -6.01
CA ARG A 100 -7.86 -17.96 -4.56
C ARG A 100 -8.76 -16.97 -3.84
N CYS A 101 -8.99 -15.79 -4.41
CA CYS A 101 -9.88 -14.80 -3.81
C CYS A 101 -11.37 -15.17 -3.94
N LYS A 102 -11.73 -16.36 -4.42
CA LYS A 102 -13.13 -16.86 -4.47
C LYS A 102 -13.89 -16.64 -3.16
N ASN A 103 -13.22 -16.74 -2.00
CA ASN A 103 -13.83 -16.58 -0.68
C ASN A 103 -13.47 -15.26 0.03
N ARG A 104 -12.74 -14.34 -0.63
CA ARG A 104 -12.37 -13.05 -0.03
C ARG A 104 -13.49 -12.03 -0.24
N GLN A 105 -13.68 -11.17 0.77
CA GLN A 105 -14.64 -10.07 0.71
C GLN A 105 -14.18 -8.99 -0.26
N SER A 106 -13.04 -8.32 -0.06
CA SER A 106 -12.48 -7.46 -1.11
C SER A 106 -10.97 -7.21 -0.99
N THR A 107 -10.31 -6.91 -2.11
CA THR A 107 -8.90 -6.49 -2.13
C THR A 107 -8.58 -5.67 -3.38
N ASN A 108 -7.66 -4.71 -3.23
CA ASN A 108 -7.07 -3.92 -4.30
C ASN A 108 -5.56 -4.17 -4.31
N VAL A 109 -5.03 -4.63 -5.45
CA VAL A 109 -3.60 -4.96 -5.61
C VAL A 109 -3.07 -4.29 -6.86
N VAL A 110 -1.87 -3.73 -6.79
CA VAL A 110 -1.13 -3.25 -7.96
C VAL A 110 0.18 -4.02 -8.03
N VAL A 111 0.52 -4.48 -9.24
CA VAL A 111 1.80 -5.10 -9.57
C VAL A 111 2.48 -4.34 -10.70
N VAL A 112 3.78 -4.18 -10.60
CA VAL A 112 4.62 -3.42 -11.53
C VAL A 112 5.82 -4.28 -11.92
N ASP A 113 6.15 -4.27 -13.19
CA ASP A 113 7.40 -4.75 -13.73
C ASP A 113 8.04 -3.62 -14.55
N LEU A 114 9.15 -3.07 -14.04
CA LEU A 114 9.82 -1.89 -14.60
C LEU A 114 10.47 -2.19 -15.94
N ASP A 115 11.03 -3.39 -16.12
CA ASP A 115 11.65 -3.81 -17.38
C ASP A 115 10.59 -3.94 -18.49
N LEU A 116 9.44 -4.51 -18.15
CA LEU A 116 8.30 -4.59 -19.06
C LEU A 116 7.49 -3.29 -19.20
N LYS A 117 7.85 -2.23 -18.45
CA LYS A 117 7.13 -0.95 -18.38
C LYS A 117 5.62 -1.17 -18.18
N SER A 118 5.28 -2.09 -17.30
CA SER A 118 3.91 -2.59 -17.16
C SER A 118 3.46 -2.50 -15.72
N MET A 119 2.37 -1.76 -15.50
CA MET A 119 1.63 -1.72 -14.26
C MET A 119 0.22 -2.29 -14.47
N VAL A 120 -0.18 -3.19 -13.59
CA VAL A 120 -1.50 -3.83 -13.61
C VAL A 120 -2.15 -3.70 -12.25
N TYR A 121 -3.39 -3.21 -12.27
CA TYR A 121 -4.29 -3.16 -11.13
C TYR A 121 -5.25 -4.35 -11.16
N LEU A 122 -5.45 -4.95 -9.99
CA LEU A 122 -6.37 -6.04 -9.75
C LEU A 122 -7.33 -5.67 -8.62
N GLN A 123 -8.62 -5.92 -8.83
CA GLN A 123 -9.64 -5.75 -7.81
C GLN A 123 -10.50 -7.00 -7.68
N LYS A 124 -10.67 -7.46 -6.45
CA LYS A 124 -11.76 -8.37 -6.08
C LYS A 124 -12.75 -7.56 -5.25
N LYS A 125 -13.97 -7.34 -5.76
CA LYS A 125 -15.01 -6.59 -5.03
C LYS A 125 -15.77 -7.43 -4.01
N ALA A 126 -16.05 -8.69 -4.37
CA ALA A 126 -16.82 -9.65 -3.57
C ALA A 126 -16.50 -11.07 -4.03
N SER A 127 -16.71 -12.05 -3.15
CA SER A 127 -16.51 -13.48 -3.40
C SER A 127 -17.18 -13.97 -4.68
N SER A 128 -18.41 -13.52 -4.95
CA SER A 128 -19.23 -13.88 -6.12
C SER A 128 -18.89 -13.10 -7.41
N VAL A 129 -18.09 -12.05 -7.34
CA VAL A 129 -17.80 -11.16 -8.48
C VAL A 129 -16.45 -11.55 -9.13
N PRO A 130 -16.35 -11.71 -10.46
CA PRO A 130 -15.06 -11.98 -11.12
C PRO A 130 -14.00 -10.94 -10.75
N ILE A 131 -12.72 -11.34 -10.82
CA ILE A 131 -11.63 -10.38 -10.64
C ILE A 131 -11.69 -9.33 -11.76
N TYR A 132 -11.52 -8.07 -11.41
CA TYR A 132 -11.31 -6.99 -12.37
C TYR A 132 -9.81 -6.77 -12.54
N VAL A 133 -9.35 -6.71 -13.78
CA VAL A 133 -7.93 -6.51 -14.12
C VAL A 133 -7.84 -5.35 -15.11
N LYS A 134 -6.98 -4.38 -14.82
CA LYS A 134 -6.80 -3.16 -15.62
C LYS A 134 -5.32 -2.84 -15.77
N LYS A 135 -4.87 -2.56 -17.00
CA LYS A 135 -3.56 -1.93 -17.20
C LYS A 135 -3.63 -0.48 -16.75
N VAL A 136 -2.68 -0.06 -15.92
CA VAL A 136 -2.60 1.32 -15.44
C VAL A 136 -1.78 2.14 -16.44
N GLY A 137 -2.32 3.28 -16.85
CA GLY A 137 -1.65 4.22 -17.76
C GLY A 137 -0.62 5.08 -17.02
N HIS A 138 0.13 5.90 -17.74
CA HIS A 138 1.00 6.88 -17.10
C HIS A 138 0.18 8.03 -16.50
N GLY A 139 0.72 8.63 -15.44
CA GLY A 139 0.11 9.75 -14.73
C GLY A 139 0.04 9.57 -13.23
N VAL A 140 -0.66 10.50 -12.57
CA VAL A 140 -0.93 10.47 -11.13
C VAL A 140 -2.19 9.67 -10.86
N HIS A 141 -2.08 8.73 -9.92
CA HIS A 141 -3.14 7.82 -9.52
C HIS A 141 -3.27 7.76 -8.01
N THR A 142 -4.46 7.37 -7.55
CA THR A 142 -4.72 7.07 -6.15
C THR A 142 -5.32 5.68 -6.01
N LEU A 143 -5.01 5.01 -4.90
CA LEU A 143 -5.58 3.72 -4.56
C LEU A 143 -5.98 3.72 -3.09
N SER A 144 -7.23 3.39 -2.83
CA SER A 144 -7.75 3.18 -1.48
C SER A 144 -8.57 1.89 -1.39
N ASP A 145 -9.31 1.72 -0.30
CA ASP A 145 -10.25 0.61 -0.12
C ASP A 145 -11.41 0.66 -1.13
N THR A 146 -11.77 1.83 -1.64
CA THR A 146 -12.82 2.00 -2.65
C THR A 146 -12.34 1.62 -4.07
N GLY A 147 -11.03 1.63 -4.33
CA GLY A 147 -10.42 1.18 -5.57
C GLY A 147 -9.40 2.16 -6.16
N LEU A 148 -8.94 1.86 -7.38
CA LEU A 148 -8.03 2.70 -8.16
C LEU A 148 -8.78 3.89 -8.76
N ASP A 149 -8.20 5.09 -8.61
CA ASP A 149 -8.72 6.36 -9.14
C ASP A 149 -10.18 6.59 -8.74
N SER A 150 -10.50 6.29 -7.49
CA SER A 150 -11.87 6.46 -7.00
C SER A 150 -12.21 7.95 -6.86
N GLU A 151 -13.49 8.27 -7.04
CA GLU A 151 -14.04 9.61 -6.85
C GLU A 151 -14.41 9.89 -5.39
N SER A 152 -13.85 9.13 -4.44
CA SER A 152 -14.03 9.43 -3.02
C SER A 152 -13.33 10.76 -2.68
N PRO A 153 -13.88 11.59 -1.79
CA PRO A 153 -13.30 12.90 -1.48
C PRO A 153 -11.83 12.86 -1.04
N LYS A 154 -11.40 11.81 -0.32
CA LYS A 154 -10.00 11.60 0.06
C LYS A 154 -9.08 11.32 -1.12
N ASP A 155 -9.56 10.54 -2.09
CA ASP A 155 -8.76 10.10 -3.22
C ASP A 155 -8.63 11.23 -4.25
N VAL A 156 -9.71 11.99 -4.47
CA VAL A 156 -9.67 13.21 -5.29
C VAL A 156 -8.72 14.23 -4.67
N ARG A 157 -8.89 14.54 -3.38
CA ARG A 157 -8.01 15.48 -2.67
C ARG A 157 -6.56 15.06 -2.73
N LEU A 158 -6.25 13.79 -2.43
CA LEU A 158 -4.87 13.32 -2.45
C LEU A 158 -4.28 13.39 -3.86
N ARG A 159 -5.05 13.04 -4.90
CA ARG A 159 -4.63 13.11 -6.31
C ARG A 159 -4.33 14.55 -6.73
N GLU A 160 -5.22 15.49 -6.42
CA GLU A 160 -5.05 16.90 -6.74
C GLU A 160 -3.85 17.50 -6.00
N ARG A 161 -3.73 17.26 -4.69
CA ARG A 161 -2.58 17.75 -3.92
C ARG A 161 -1.26 17.14 -4.41
N TYR A 162 -1.25 15.85 -4.73
CA TYR A 162 -0.06 15.21 -5.29
C TYR A 162 0.34 15.90 -6.59
N HIS A 163 -0.61 16.09 -7.51
CA HIS A 163 -0.39 16.76 -8.78
C HIS A 163 0.18 18.18 -8.59
N ASP A 164 -0.38 18.97 -7.69
CA ASP A 164 0.07 20.34 -7.43
C ASP A 164 1.50 20.39 -6.88
N VAL A 165 1.83 19.47 -5.97
CA VAL A 165 3.16 19.41 -5.35
C VAL A 165 4.24 18.99 -6.36
N ILE A 166 3.94 18.04 -7.26
CA ILE A 166 4.91 17.61 -8.29
C ILE A 166 4.99 18.55 -9.50
N ALA A 167 3.99 19.40 -9.73
CA ALA A 167 3.97 20.36 -10.84
C ALA A 167 4.91 21.56 -10.64
N GLY A 168 5.54 21.66 -9.46
CA GLY A 168 6.58 22.66 -9.20
C GLY A 168 7.82 22.49 -10.10
N ASN A 169 8.63 23.54 -10.20
CA ASN A 169 9.85 23.53 -11.04
C ASN A 169 10.86 22.43 -10.66
N GLU A 170 10.88 22.03 -9.38
CA GLU A 170 11.68 20.93 -8.86
C GLU A 170 10.80 20.04 -7.97
N PRO A 171 10.73 18.73 -8.23
CA PRO A 171 10.00 17.80 -7.37
C PRO A 171 10.60 17.80 -5.96
N PRO A 172 9.79 17.89 -4.89
CA PRO A 172 10.30 17.82 -3.53
C PRO A 172 10.99 16.50 -3.23
N MET A 173 11.80 16.50 -2.18
CA MET A 173 12.36 15.25 -1.65
C MET A 173 11.24 14.32 -1.17
N ILE A 174 11.48 13.01 -1.29
CA ILE A 174 10.49 11.98 -1.01
C ILE A 174 9.93 12.00 0.43
N ASP A 175 10.75 12.38 1.40
CA ASP A 175 10.36 12.58 2.80
C ASP A 175 9.46 13.81 2.98
N VAL A 176 9.74 14.89 2.26
CA VAL A 176 8.87 16.09 2.20
C VAL A 176 7.52 15.74 1.60
N LEU A 177 7.48 14.93 0.53
CA LEU A 177 6.22 14.45 -0.05
C LEU A 177 5.37 13.68 0.98
N VAL A 178 6.00 12.82 1.81
CA VAL A 178 5.30 12.13 2.89
C VAL A 178 4.72 13.12 3.89
N GLN A 179 5.50 14.09 4.33
CA GLN A 179 5.08 15.07 5.33
C GLN A 179 3.98 16.00 4.80
N GLU A 180 3.98 16.34 3.52
CA GLU A 180 2.97 17.25 2.95
C GLU A 180 1.67 16.54 2.59
N LEU A 181 1.76 15.33 2.03
CA LEU A 181 0.62 14.63 1.43
C LEU A 181 0.04 13.56 2.35
N MET A 182 0.89 12.82 3.07
CA MET A 182 0.45 11.65 3.82
C MET A 182 0.10 11.96 5.27
N THR A 183 0.41 13.15 5.79
CA THR A 183 -0.07 13.63 7.10
C THR A 183 -1.10 14.75 6.94
N ASP A 184 -1.95 14.67 5.91
CA ASP A 184 -3.01 15.66 5.67
C ASP A 184 -3.93 15.80 6.90
N PRO A 185 -4.08 17.00 7.49
CA PRO A 185 -4.82 17.20 8.73
C PRO A 185 -6.35 17.21 8.55
N VAL A 186 -6.85 17.13 7.31
CA VAL A 186 -8.29 17.12 7.04
C VAL A 186 -8.94 15.92 7.71
N GLN A 187 -9.93 16.25 8.55
CA GLN A 187 -10.69 15.27 9.32
C GLN A 187 -11.58 14.42 8.41
N ALA A 188 -11.84 13.20 8.85
CA ALA A 188 -12.77 12.32 8.20
C ALA A 188 -14.20 12.92 8.20
N GLU A 189 -14.96 12.64 7.14
CA GLU A 189 -16.38 12.92 7.05
C GLU A 189 -17.14 12.25 8.19
N GLN A 190 -18.18 12.94 8.68
CA GLN A 190 -19.01 12.44 9.77
C GLN A 190 -19.64 11.09 9.38
N GLY A 191 -19.37 10.05 10.19
CA GLY A 191 -19.89 8.70 9.96
C GLY A 191 -19.03 7.84 9.03
N ASN A 192 -17.91 8.35 8.50
CA ASN A 192 -16.95 7.56 7.72
C ASN A 192 -15.51 7.88 8.15
N GLU A 193 -15.04 7.27 9.23
CA GLU A 193 -13.71 7.52 9.81
C GLU A 193 -12.53 7.15 8.89
N HIS A 194 -12.79 6.42 7.80
CA HIS A 194 -11.79 6.01 6.81
C HIS A 194 -11.69 6.96 5.61
N SER A 195 -12.41 8.08 5.66
CA SER A 195 -12.43 9.11 4.62
C SER A 195 -11.32 10.17 4.79
N SER A 196 -10.47 10.11 5.82
CA SER A 196 -9.26 10.95 5.87
C SER A 196 -8.05 10.24 5.28
N VAL A 197 -7.09 11.01 4.75
CA VAL A 197 -5.81 10.46 4.27
C VAL A 197 -4.96 10.00 5.46
N PHE A 198 -4.88 10.84 6.50
CA PHE A 198 -4.25 10.52 7.78
C PHE A 198 -5.34 10.22 8.81
N VAL A 199 -5.34 9.00 9.36
CA VAL A 199 -6.40 8.52 10.24
C VAL A 199 -5.90 8.51 11.68
N ASP A 200 -6.69 9.01 12.62
CA ASP A 200 -6.46 8.87 14.05
C ASP A 200 -7.79 8.99 14.81
N VAL A 201 -8.45 7.85 15.03
CA VAL A 201 -9.81 7.78 15.57
C VAL A 201 -9.92 6.67 16.62
N LYS A 202 -10.94 6.76 17.48
CA LYS A 202 -11.33 5.65 18.37
C LYS A 202 -12.48 4.90 17.70
N SER A 203 -12.19 3.69 17.21
CA SER A 203 -13.19 2.82 16.58
C SER A 203 -13.46 1.60 17.46
N ALA A 204 -14.72 1.17 17.51
CA ALA A 204 -15.07 -0.13 18.07
C ALA A 204 -14.41 -1.24 17.24
N ILE A 205 -13.81 -2.24 17.90
CA ILE A 205 -13.45 -3.50 17.23
C ILE A 205 -14.48 -4.55 17.63
N GLU A 206 -15.23 -5.08 16.66
CA GLU A 206 -15.98 -6.33 16.85
C GLU A 206 -15.04 -7.54 16.72
N PHE A 207 -13.96 -7.57 17.50
CA PHE A 207 -13.21 -8.80 17.76
C PHE A 207 -13.64 -9.24 19.14
N HIS A 208 -14.68 -10.06 19.23
CA HIS A 208 -14.68 -11.31 19.98
C HIS A 208 -16.07 -11.94 19.87
N LEU A 209 -16.07 -13.27 19.74
CA LEU A 209 -17.23 -14.16 19.85
C LEU A 209 -17.90 -14.12 21.24
N ASP A 210 -17.73 -13.06 22.04
CA ASP A 210 -18.34 -12.89 23.35
C ASP A 210 -18.48 -11.40 23.70
N THR A 211 -19.69 -10.87 23.48
CA THR A 211 -20.41 -9.75 24.14
C THR A 211 -19.73 -8.46 24.65
N GLN A 212 -18.42 -8.19 24.49
CA GLN A 212 -17.80 -6.92 24.86
C GLN A 212 -17.20 -6.19 23.64
N ILE A 213 -17.77 -5.01 23.35
CA ILE A 213 -17.22 -4.05 22.39
C ILE A 213 -16.07 -3.32 23.09
N ASP A 214 -14.83 -3.57 22.66
CA ASP A 214 -13.66 -2.82 23.10
C ASP A 214 -13.37 -1.69 22.10
N LEU A 215 -13.30 -0.45 22.58
CA LEU A 215 -12.96 0.71 21.77
C LEU A 215 -11.44 0.75 21.62
N GLN A 216 -10.91 0.48 20.42
CA GLN A 216 -9.48 0.60 20.16
C GLN A 216 -9.19 1.79 19.25
N ARG A 217 -7.99 2.34 19.41
CA ARG A 217 -7.50 3.39 18.53
C ARG A 217 -7.15 2.79 17.17
N TYR A 218 -7.78 3.31 16.13
CA TYR A 218 -7.51 2.98 14.74
C TYR A 218 -6.85 4.18 14.07
N ARG A 219 -5.65 3.98 13.51
CA ARG A 219 -4.84 5.11 13.04
C ARG A 219 -3.90 4.74 11.90
N THR A 220 -3.32 5.75 11.27
CA THR A 220 -2.14 5.59 10.41
C THR A 220 -0.95 5.16 11.25
N THR A 221 -0.46 3.95 11.02
CA THR A 221 0.67 3.36 11.75
C THR A 221 1.98 3.51 11.01
N SER A 222 1.93 3.72 9.70
CA SER A 222 3.12 4.06 8.91
C SER A 222 2.78 4.86 7.66
N SER A 223 3.72 5.71 7.27
CA SER A 223 3.75 6.39 5.98
C SER A 223 5.03 5.98 5.26
N THR A 224 4.89 5.40 4.09
CA THR A 224 6.00 4.89 3.28
C THR A 224 6.06 5.62 1.97
N ALA A 225 7.27 5.84 1.49
CA ALA A 225 7.50 6.35 0.17
C ALA A 225 8.60 5.57 -0.56
N LEU A 226 8.40 5.40 -1.86
CA LEU A 226 9.35 4.74 -2.73
C LEU A 226 9.44 5.49 -4.06
N GLU A 227 10.64 5.92 -4.40
CA GLU A 227 11.02 6.33 -5.75
C GLU A 227 11.86 5.22 -6.36
N VAL A 228 11.52 4.77 -7.56
CA VAL A 228 12.28 3.73 -8.24
C VAL A 228 12.30 3.93 -9.74
N GLN A 229 13.45 3.64 -10.34
CA GLN A 229 13.72 3.61 -11.77
C GLN A 229 14.74 2.49 -12.08
N LEU A 230 15.15 2.34 -13.34
CA LEU A 230 15.94 1.16 -13.77
C LEU A 230 17.30 0.98 -13.07
N ASP A 231 17.96 2.06 -12.64
CA ASP A 231 19.30 2.02 -12.04
C ASP A 231 19.29 2.03 -10.50
N GLY A 232 18.14 2.24 -9.88
CA GLY A 232 18.06 2.44 -8.45
C GLY A 232 16.80 3.15 -7.98
N GLY A 233 16.85 3.57 -6.73
CA GLY A 233 15.74 4.26 -6.11
C GLY A 233 16.05 4.75 -4.71
N LYS A 234 15.02 5.34 -4.10
CA LYS A 234 15.02 5.87 -2.75
C LYS A 234 13.84 5.33 -2.00
N PHE A 235 14.07 4.91 -0.77
CA PHE A 235 13.03 4.49 0.14
C PHE A 235 13.02 5.42 1.35
N TYR A 236 11.83 5.75 1.82
CA TYR A 236 11.63 6.45 3.08
C TYR A 236 10.42 5.84 3.81
N GLN A 237 10.48 5.76 5.13
CA GLN A 237 9.37 5.35 5.95
C GLN A 237 9.35 6.11 7.27
N LYS A 238 8.16 6.49 7.70
CA LYS A 238 7.82 6.97 9.02
C LYS A 238 6.90 5.98 9.71
N LEU A 239 7.29 5.50 10.89
CA LEU A 239 6.51 4.61 11.74
C LEU A 239 5.96 5.40 12.92
N PHE A 240 4.67 5.27 13.19
CA PHE A 240 4.01 5.93 14.32
C PHE A 240 3.85 4.92 15.46
N MET A 241 4.42 5.22 16.63
CA MET A 241 4.47 4.34 17.81
C MET A 241 3.34 4.65 18.80
N SER A 242 2.88 3.66 19.56
CA SER A 242 1.70 3.78 20.44
C SER A 242 1.90 4.85 21.52
N ASN A 243 3.14 5.06 21.97
CA ASN A 243 3.52 6.09 22.92
C ASN A 243 3.50 7.53 22.34
N GLY A 244 3.19 7.70 21.06
CA GLY A 244 3.16 9.00 20.37
C GLY A 244 4.46 9.38 19.67
N ASP A 245 5.53 8.61 19.85
CA ASP A 245 6.78 8.83 19.14
C ASP A 245 6.67 8.40 17.67
N CYS A 246 7.60 8.90 16.84
CA CYS A 246 7.77 8.39 15.48
C CYS A 246 9.23 7.99 15.22
N GLU A 247 9.40 6.88 14.51
CA GLU A 247 10.69 6.45 13.98
C GLU A 247 10.72 6.71 12.48
N GLU A 248 11.82 7.27 12.00
CA GLU A 248 12.01 7.57 10.58
C GLU A 248 13.23 6.81 10.05
N ASP A 249 13.14 6.35 8.81
CA ASP A 249 14.23 5.68 8.11
C ASP A 249 14.19 6.01 6.63
N GLY A 250 15.37 6.16 6.02
CA GLY A 250 15.46 6.35 4.59
C GLY A 250 16.83 5.95 4.06
N PHE A 251 16.84 5.41 2.85
CA PHE A 251 18.06 4.98 2.18
C PHE A 251 17.90 4.97 0.67
N ASN A 252 19.03 5.15 -0.01
CA ASN A 252 19.14 4.94 -1.45
C ASN A 252 19.57 3.50 -1.71
N PHE A 253 19.18 2.96 -2.86
CA PHE A 253 19.61 1.64 -3.31
C PHE A 253 19.88 1.65 -4.81
N SER A 254 20.77 0.77 -5.25
CA SER A 254 21.06 0.55 -6.67
C SER A 254 20.41 -0.73 -7.16
N MET A 255 20.13 -0.76 -8.45
CA MET A 255 19.57 -1.90 -9.15
C MET A 255 20.52 -2.33 -10.27
N LEU A 256 20.51 -3.62 -10.55
CA LEU A 256 21.23 -4.23 -11.67
C LEU A 256 20.15 -4.86 -12.55
N ILE A 257 19.40 -4.04 -13.28
CA ILE A 257 18.50 -4.50 -14.35
C ILE A 257 19.29 -4.53 -15.65
#